data_AF-A0A3M0XSN0-F1
#
_entry.id   AF-A0A3M0XSN0-F1
#
_cell.length_a   1.000
_cell.length_b   1.000
_cell.length_c   1.000
_cell.angle_alpha   90.00
_cell.angle_beta   90.00
_cell.angle_gamma   90.00
#
_symmetry.space_group_name_H-M   'P 1'
#
loop_
_entity.id
_entity.type
_entity.pdbx_description
1 polymer ?
#
loop_
_entity_poly.entity_id
_entity_poly.type
_entity_poly.pdbx_seq_one_letter_code
_entity_poly.pdbx_strand_id
1 'polypeptide(L)'
;VLGFFELLSEIVKIFSFSIRLFGNIFAGEVLLLIIAFLVPYLIPLPFMILEVFVGFIQAFIFAALTLTFIKTSTLHPQGRKHKSAV
;
A
#
# COMPACT_ATOMS: atom_id res chain seq x y z
N VAL A 1 -15.21 -2.30 -21.77
CA VAL A 1 -15.23 -1.18 -20.80
C VAL A 1 -14.95 -1.64 -19.36
N LEU A 2 -15.64 -2.66 -18.84
CA LEU A 2 -15.42 -3.14 -17.45
C LEU A 2 -13.97 -3.61 -17.16
N GLY A 3 -13.33 -4.35 -18.07
CA GLY A 3 -11.98 -4.86 -17.83
C GLY A 3 -10.87 -3.80 -17.67
N PHE A 4 -11.04 -2.63 -18.28
CA PHE A 4 -10.10 -1.51 -18.10
C PHE A 4 -10.29 -0.83 -16.73
N PHE A 5 -11.54 -0.65 -16.31
CA PHE A 5 -11.86 -0.09 -15.00
C PHE A 5 -11.39 -1.00 -13.85
N GLU A 6 -11.46 -2.33 -14.02
CA GLU A 6 -11.00 -3.29 -13.01
C GLU A 6 -9.48 -3.17 -12.76
N LEU A 7 -8.67 -3.12 -13.83
CA LEU A 7 -7.23 -2.92 -13.73
C LEU A 7 -6.87 -1.56 -13.10
N LEU A 8 -7.58 -0.50 -13.50
CA LEU A 8 -7.40 0.84 -12.93
C LEU A 8 -7.76 0.86 -11.44
N SER A 9 -8.86 0.23 -11.04
CA SER A 9 -9.29 0.11 -9.64
C SER A 9 -8.23 -0.60 -8.79
N GLU A 10 -7.65 -1.69 -9.29
CA GLU A 10 -6.62 -2.46 -8.59
C GLU A 10 -5.33 -1.64 -8.40
N ILE A 11 -4.91 -0.89 -9.43
CA ILE A 11 -3.74 0.00 -9.37
C ILE A 11 -3.99 1.18 -8.40
N VAL A 12 -5.18 1.79 -8.44
CA VAL A 12 -5.56 2.90 -7.55
C VAL A 12 -5.58 2.45 -6.09
N LYS A 13 -5.96 1.19 -5.82
CA LYS A 13 -5.95 0.60 -4.49
C LYS A 13 -4.52 0.55 -3.94
N ILE A 14 -3.57 0.02 -4.72
CA ILE A 14 -2.14 -0.02 -4.39
C ILE A 14 -1.59 1.40 -4.16
N PHE A 15 -1.92 2.35 -5.04
CA PHE A 15 -1.51 3.74 -4.92
C PHE A 15 -2.03 4.43 -3.64
N SER A 16 -3.30 4.20 -3.29
CA SER A 16 -3.90 4.71 -2.04
C SER A 16 -3.19 4.21 -0.79
N PHE A 17 -2.66 2.97 -0.81
CA PHE A 17 -1.87 2.44 0.30
C PHE A 17 -0.47 3.06 0.37
N SER A 18 0.20 3.28 -0.77
CA SER A 18 1.52 3.94 -0.83
C SER A 18 1.50 5.35 -0.28
N ILE A 19 0.51 6.17 -0.66
CA ILE A 19 0.38 7.55 -0.14
C ILE A 19 0.15 7.56 1.37
N ARG A 20 -0.61 6.60 1.88
CA ARG A 20 -0.88 6.49 3.31
C ARG A 20 0.35 5.99 4.09
N LEU A 21 1.20 5.15 3.50
CA LEU A 21 2.47 4.72 4.11
C LEU A 21 3.47 5.88 4.12
N PHE A 22 3.58 6.58 2.99
CA PHE A 22 4.38 7.79 2.86
C PHE A 22 3.95 8.86 3.86
N GLY A 23 2.65 9.10 4.02
CA GLY A 23 2.10 10.04 4.98
C GLY A 23 2.48 9.71 6.42
N ASN A 24 2.40 8.44 6.85
CA ASN A 24 2.79 8.04 8.21
C ASN A 24 4.31 8.18 8.44
N ILE A 25 5.17 7.79 7.50
CA ILE A 25 6.62 7.95 7.71
C ILE A 25 7.05 9.42 7.63
N PHE A 26 6.44 10.19 6.72
CA PHE A 26 6.71 11.62 6.54
C PHE A 26 6.20 12.45 7.72
N ALA A 27 5.02 12.12 8.27
CA ALA A 27 4.48 12.79 9.44
C ALA A 27 5.39 12.59 10.66
N GLY A 28 5.87 11.38 10.92
CA GLY A 28 6.83 11.11 12.00
C GLY A 28 8.14 11.92 11.87
N GLU A 29 8.72 11.97 10.67
CA GLU A 29 9.97 12.70 10.41
C GLU A 29 9.79 14.22 10.50
N VAL A 30 8.74 14.75 9.88
CA VAL A 30 8.40 16.19 9.93
C VAL A 30 8.03 16.60 11.35
N LEU A 31 7.28 15.76 12.07
CA LEU A 31 6.96 15.99 13.47
C LEU A 31 8.23 16.08 14.31
N LEU A 32 9.15 15.12 14.18
CA LEU A 32 10.45 15.13 14.88
C LEU A 32 11.23 16.43 14.63
N LEU A 33 11.24 16.91 13.38
CA LEU A 33 11.91 18.16 13.01
C LEU A 33 11.24 19.38 13.66
N ILE A 34 9.91 19.40 13.76
CA ILE A 34 9.15 20.49 14.39
C ILE A 34 9.29 20.46 15.92
N ILE A 35 9.14 19.29 16.56
CA ILE A 35 9.22 19.14 18.03
C ILE A 35 10.63 19.37 18.56
N ALA A 36 11.68 19.03 17.79
CA ALA A 36 13.07 19.35 18.14
C ALA A 36 13.30 20.87 18.30
N PHE A 37 12.47 21.70 17.68
CA PHE A 37 12.57 23.15 17.72
C PHE A 37 11.58 23.84 18.68
N LEU A 38 10.54 23.13 19.21
CA LEU A 38 9.35 23.81 19.76
C LEU A 38 8.82 23.32 21.13
N VAL A 39 8.84 22.03 21.49
CA VAL A 39 8.03 21.47 22.63
C VAL A 39 8.70 20.27 23.34
N PRO A 40 8.35 19.97 24.61
CA PRO A 40 8.81 18.78 25.33
C PRO A 40 8.49 17.45 24.63
N TYR A 41 9.53 16.61 24.50
CA TYR A 41 9.63 15.33 23.78
C TYR A 41 8.62 14.21 24.15
N LEU A 42 7.78 14.41 25.18
CA LEU A 42 7.07 13.31 25.85
C LEU A 42 5.76 12.87 25.17
N ILE A 43 5.06 13.78 24.49
CA ILE A 43 3.83 13.49 23.71
C ILE A 43 4.13 12.70 22.42
N PRO A 44 5.15 13.05 21.61
CA PRO A 44 5.43 12.36 20.35
C PRO A 44 6.06 10.97 20.52
N LEU A 45 6.71 10.68 21.65
CA LEU A 45 7.37 9.38 21.93
C LEU A 45 6.43 8.15 21.82
N PRO A 46 5.30 8.08 22.53
CA PRO A 46 4.37 6.96 22.42
C PRO A 46 3.68 6.91 21.04
N PHE A 47 3.46 8.08 20.42
CA PHE A 47 2.82 8.16 19.11
C PHE A 47 3.73 7.59 18.00
N MET A 48 5.04 7.82 18.09
CA MET A 48 6.04 7.30 17.15
C MET A 48 6.10 5.77 17.12
N ILE A 49 5.99 5.12 18.30
CA ILE A 49 5.97 3.65 18.38
C ILE A 49 4.71 3.09 17.72
N LEU A 50 3.56 3.73 17.95
CA LEU A 50 2.30 3.32 17.33
C LEU A 50 2.29 3.59 15.82
N GLU A 51 2.84 4.72 15.38
CA GLU A 51 2.95 5.10 13.97
C GLU A 51 3.85 4.14 13.18
N VAL A 52 5.02 3.79 13.72
CA VAL A 52 5.92 2.79 13.12
C VAL A 52 5.25 1.42 13.06
N PHE A 53 4.51 1.03 14.10
CA PHE A 53 3.77 -0.25 14.10
C PHE A 53 2.69 -0.29 13.03
N VAL A 54 1.90 0.79 12.88
CA VAL A 54 0.89 0.90 11.81
C VAL A 54 1.54 0.94 10.43
N GLY A 55 2.67 1.65 10.28
CA GLY A 55 3.47 1.68 9.06
C GLY A 55 3.98 0.29 8.65
N PHE A 56 4.41 -0.51 9.61
CA PHE A 56 4.82 -1.90 9.37
C PHE A 56 3.67 -2.76 8.84
N ILE A 57 2.51 -2.72 9.49
CA ILE A 57 1.32 -3.44 9.04
C ILE A 57 0.90 -2.97 7.64
N GLN A 58 1.02 -1.67 7.36
CA GLN A 58 0.66 -1.15 6.05
C GLN A 58 1.62 -1.57 4.94
N ALA A 59 2.92 -1.61 5.21
CA ALA A 59 3.91 -2.16 4.29
C ALA A 59 3.66 -3.65 4.00
N PHE A 60 3.26 -4.41 5.02
CA PHE A 60 2.88 -5.82 4.87
C PHE A 60 1.65 -5.99 3.96
N ILE A 61 0.60 -5.20 4.19
CA ILE A 61 -0.62 -5.23 3.36
C ILE A 61 -0.29 -4.80 1.92
N PHE A 62 0.55 -3.79 1.74
CA PHE A 62 1.00 -3.35 0.42
C PHE A 62 1.70 -4.47 -0.35
N ALA A 63 2.67 -5.15 0.28
CA ALA A 63 3.36 -6.28 -0.33
C ALA A 63 2.42 -7.45 -0.66
N ALA A 64 1.44 -7.72 0.20
CA ALA A 64 0.42 -8.74 -0.05
C ALA A 64 -0.47 -8.39 -1.26
N LEU A 65 -0.85 -7.12 -1.43
CA LEU A 65 -1.59 -6.63 -2.59
C LEU A 65 -0.76 -6.69 -3.86
N THR A 66 0.52 -6.31 -3.81
CA THR A 66 1.45 -6.44 -4.95
C THR A 66 1.62 -7.88 -5.37
N LEU A 67 1.78 -8.81 -4.43
CA LEU A 67 1.87 -10.24 -4.73
C LEU A 67 0.58 -10.77 -5.37
N THR A 68 -0.57 -10.32 -4.89
CA THR A 68 -1.88 -10.68 -5.46
C THR A 68 -2.06 -10.10 -6.87
N PHE A 69 -1.61 -8.86 -7.10
CA PHE A 69 -1.61 -8.22 -8.41
C PHE A 69 -0.72 -8.94 -9.43
N ILE A 70 0.49 -9.34 -9.02
CA ILE A 70 1.40 -10.12 -9.86
C ILE A 70 0.78 -11.48 -10.20
N LYS A 71 0.15 -12.16 -9.22
CA LYS A 71 -0.57 -13.41 -9.46
C LYS A 71 -1.72 -13.23 -10.45
N THR A 72 -2.60 -12.24 -10.26
CA THR A 72 -3.69 -11.93 -11.19
C THR A 72 -3.17 -11.61 -12.61
N SER A 73 -2.07 -10.86 -12.72
CA SER A 73 -1.49 -10.50 -14.01
C SER A 73 -0.76 -11.67 -14.70
N THR A 74 -0.17 -12.58 -13.93
CA THR A 74 0.55 -13.77 -14.44
C THR A 74 -0.42 -14.92 -14.75
N LEU A 75 -1.59 -14.95 -14.10
CA LEU A 75 -2.72 -15.84 -14.40
C LEU A 75 -3.44 -15.51 -15.73
N HIS A 76 -2.79 -14.77 -16.64
CA HIS A 76 -3.04 -14.80 -18.07
C HIS A 76 -2.12 -15.83 -18.81
N PRO A 77 -2.07 -17.14 -18.47
CA PRO A 77 -1.78 -18.12 -19.51
C PRO A 77 -3.02 -18.21 -20.39
N GLN A 78 -2.80 -18.09 -21.70
CA GLN A 78 -3.76 -18.43 -22.74
C GLN A 78 -4.64 -19.63 -22.37
N GLY A 79 -5.92 -19.37 -22.14
CA GLY A 79 -6.98 -20.36 -22.12
C GLY A 79 -7.71 -20.45 -23.46
N ARG A 80 -6.99 -20.62 -24.59
CA ARG A 80 -7.63 -21.23 -25.77
C ARG A 80 -7.96 -22.69 -25.41
N LYS A 81 -9.16 -22.95 -24.89
CA LYS A 81 -9.84 -24.23 -25.12
C LYS A 81 -10.65 -24.08 -26.41
N HIS A 82 -9.97 -24.34 -27.51
CA HIS A 82 -10.57 -24.91 -28.69
C HIS A 82 -11.46 -26.10 -28.26
N LYS A 83 -12.77 -25.92 -28.33
CA LYS A 83 -13.74 -26.99 -28.51
C LYS A 83 -14.52 -26.62 -29.78
N SER A 84 -13.87 -26.72 -30.95
CA SER A 84 -14.22 -27.78 -31.87
C SER A 84 -14.09 -29.17 -31.24
N ALA A 85 -15.22 -29.67 -30.79
CA ALA A 85 -15.51 -31.10 -30.83
C ALA A 85 -17.04 -31.20 -30.93
N VAL A 86 -17.45 -31.42 -32.19
CA VAL A 86 -18.72 -31.95 -32.72
C VAL A 86 -19.93 -31.04 -32.69
#